data_AF-A0A952YD27-F1
#
_entry.id   AF-A0A952YD27-F1
#
_cell.length_a   1.000
_cell.length_b   1.000
_cell.length_c   1.000
_cell.angle_alpha   90.00
_cell.angle_beta   90.00
_cell.angle_gamma   90.00
#
_symmetry.space_group_name_H-M   'P 1'
#
loop_
_entity.id
_entity.type
_entity.pdbx_description
1 polymer ?
#
loop_
_entity_poly.entity_id
_entity_poly.type
_entity_poly.pdbx_seq_one_letter_code
_entity_poly.pdbx_strand_id
1 'polypeptide(L)' 'MTWVLVLCITVGGQFCAEKVHLELPTASACRQMLAQYTHDKRVVAYCRPKAVRD' A
#
# COMPACT_ATOMS: atom_id res chain seq x y z
N MET A 1 -11.29 -11.39 -6.09
CA MET A 1 -9.80 -11.34 -6.01
C MET A 1 -9.42 -10.20 -5.09
N THR A 2 -8.85 -10.50 -3.92
CA THR A 2 -8.43 -9.50 -2.93
C THR A 2 -7.16 -8.80 -3.37
N TRP A 3 -7.08 -7.49 -3.12
CA TRP A 3 -5.91 -6.65 -3.36
C TRP A 3 -5.26 -6.29 -2.04
N VAL A 4 -3.96 -6.04 -2.06
CA VAL A 4 -3.21 -5.54 -0.91
C VAL A 4 -2.58 -4.22 -1.30
N LEU A 5 -2.94 -3.18 -0.55
CA LEU A 5 -2.22 -1.92 -0.57
C LEU A 5 -1.07 -2.04 0.44
N VAL A 6 0.15 -1.91 -0.07
CA VAL A 6 1.35 -1.87 0.75
C VAL A 6 1.75 -0.41 0.94
N LEU A 7 1.81 0.03 2.19
CA LEU A 7 2.31 1.35 2.57
C LEU A 7 3.67 1.18 3.21
N CYS A 8 4.65 1.91 2.70
CA CYS A 8 6.03 1.87 3.13
C CYS A 8 6.38 3.27 3.64
N ILE A 9 6.37 3.42 4.96
CA ILE A 9 6.47 4.72 5.64
C ILE A 9 7.93 4.98 6.00
N THR A 10 8.42 6.15 5.62
CA THR A 10 9.78 6.61 5.92
C THR A 10 9.77 7.38 7.25
N VAL A 11 10.52 6.88 8.23
CA VAL A 11 10.62 7.50 9.57
C VAL A 11 12.09 7.72 9.90
N GLY A 12 12.46 8.93 10.34
CA GLY A 12 13.81 9.21 10.84
C GLY A 12 14.95 8.96 9.85
N GLY A 13 14.70 9.08 8.54
CA GLY A 13 15.70 8.82 7.49
C GLY A 13 15.87 7.34 7.11
N GLN A 14 15.17 6.42 7.77
CA GLN A 14 15.08 5.03 7.33
C GLN A 14 14.00 4.87 6.26
N PHE A 15 14.42 4.46 5.06
CA PHE A 15 13.52 4.10 3.99
C PHE A 15 12.71 2.86 4.37
N CYS A 16 11.38 2.94 4.28
CA CYS A 16 10.49 1.84 4.60
C CYS A 16 10.57 1.31 6.05
N ALA A 17 10.70 2.21 7.03
CA ALA A 17 10.77 1.86 8.44
C ALA A 17 9.54 1.05 8.90
N GLU A 18 8.36 1.40 8.39
CA GLU A 18 7.12 0.70 8.69
C GLU A 18 6.40 0.24 7.42
N LYS A 19 5.99 -1.03 7.39
CA LYS A 19 5.22 -1.64 6.29
C LYS A 19 3.81 -1.98 6.78
N VAL A 20 2.83 -1.27 6.26
CA VAL A 20 1.41 -1.54 6.54
C VAL A 20 0.81 -2.24 5.33
N HIS A 21 0.12 -3.35 5.57
CA HIS A 21 -0.61 -4.09 4.54
C HIS A 21 -2.10 -3.92 4.78
N LEU A 22 -2.80 -3.30 3.83
CA LEU A 22 -4.24 -3.12 3.87
C LEU A 22 -4.89 -4.01 2.82
N GLU A 23 -5.76 -4.91 3.28
CA GLU A 23 -6.50 -5.80 2.41
C GLU A 23 -7.75 -5.11 1.89
N LEU A 24 -7.91 -5.11 0.57
CA LEU A 24 -8.96 -4.41 -0.13
C LEU A 24 -9.71 -5.38 -1.04
N PRO A 25 -11.04 -5.31 -1.08
CA PRO A 25 -11.85 -6.29 -1.81
C PRO A 25 -11.72 -6.13 -3.33
N THR A 26 -11.34 -4.94 -3.82
CA THR A 26 -11.29 -4.62 -5.25
C THR A 26 -10.03 -3.85 -5.63
N ALA A 27 -9.62 -3.98 -6.90
CA ALA A 27 -8.53 -3.21 -7.48
C ALA A 27 -8.79 -1.70 -7.42
N SER A 28 -10.05 -1.31 -7.65
CA SER A 28 -10.49 0.09 -7.63
C SER A 28 -10.36 0.70 -6.24
N ALA A 29 -10.75 -0.01 -5.19
CA ALA A 29 -10.57 0.45 -3.81
C ALA A 29 -9.09 0.64 -3.47
N CYS A 30 -8.22 -0.27 -3.94
CA CYS A 30 -6.76 -0.12 -3.79
C CYS A 30 -6.23 1.14 -4.47
N ARG A 31 -6.61 1.40 -5.71
CA ARG A 31 -6.17 2.61 -6.43
C ARG A 31 -6.70 3.90 -5.81
N GLN A 32 -7.93 3.90 -5.30
CA GLN A 32 -8.50 5.06 -4.61
C GLN A 32 -7.69 5.39 -3.35
N MET A 33 -7.36 4.40 -2.52
CA MET A 33 -6.52 4.62 -1.36
C MET A 33 -5.08 5.01 -1.75
N LEU A 34 -4.49 4.38 -2.78
CA LEU A 34 -3.17 4.74 -3.31
C LEU A 34 -3.09 6.23 -3.67
N ALA A 35 -4.14 6.77 -4.30
CA ALA A 35 -4.19 8.19 -4.64
C ALA A 35 -4.15 9.11 -3.40
N GLN A 36 -4.75 8.68 -2.28
CA GLN A 36 -4.69 9.44 -1.02
C GLN A 36 -3.26 9.52 -0.47
N TYR A 37 -2.48 8.45 -0.59
CA TYR A 37 -1.08 8.41 -0.12
C TYR A 37 -0.07 8.94 -1.13
N THR A 38 -0.43 9.11 -2.40
CA THR A 38 0.45 9.65 -3.45
C THR A 38 0.89 11.09 -3.15
N HIS A 39 0.08 11.85 -2.39
CA HIS A 39 0.42 13.20 -1.97
C HIS A 39 1.40 13.24 -0.79
N ASP A 40 1.56 12.12 -0.06
CA ASP A 40 2.42 12.05 1.10
C ASP A 40 3.84 11.60 0.71
N LYS A 41 4.76 12.57 0.64
CA LYS A 41 6.16 12.32 0.22
C LYS A 41 6.93 11.38 1.16
N ARG A 42 6.40 11.08 2.35
CA ARG A 42 7.03 10.17 3.32
C ARG A 42 6.58 8.73 3.15
N VAL A 43 5.52 8.50 2.37
CA VAL A 43 4.91 7.19 2.21
C VAL A 43 5.05 6.74 0.76
N VAL A 44 5.72 5.60 0.57
CA VAL A 44 5.72 4.90 -0.71
C VAL A 44 4.58 3.89 -0.67
N ALA A 45 3.54 4.13 -1.45
CA ALA A 45 2.37 3.24 -1.52
C ALA A 45 2.36 2.48 -2.85
N TYR A 46 1.99 1.20 -2.84
CA TYR A 46 1.74 0.43 -4.07
C TYR A 46 0.68 -0.65 -3.88
N CYS A 47 -0.07 -0.91 -4.95
CA CYS A 47 -1.10 -1.93 -5.00
C CYS A 47 -0.58 -3.21 -5.63
N ARG A 48 -0.85 -4.35 -5.01
CA ARG A 48 -0.61 -5.67 -5.59
C ARG A 48 -1.82 -6.58 -5.39
N PRO A 49 -2.11 -7.50 -6.33
CA PRO A 49 -3.07 -8.56 -6.04
C PRO A 49 -2.54 -9.42 -4.88
N LYS A 50 -3.41 -9.79 -3.94
CA LYS A 50 -3.09 -10.80 -2.93
C LYS A 50 -2.91 -12.09 -3.72
N ALA A 51 -1.67 -12.56 -3.81
CA ALA A 51 -1.42 -13.90 -4.33
C ALA A 51 -2.17 -14.84 -3.38
N VAL A 52 -3.26 -15.43 -3.87
CA VAL A 52 -3.84 -16.61 -3.25
C VAL A 52 -2.74 -17.65 -3.43
N ARG A 53 -1.87 -17.81 -2.43
CA ARG A 53 -1.06 -19.03 -2.33
C ARG A 53 -2.09 -20.11 -2.05
N ASP A 54 -2.43 -20.82 -3.12
CA ASP A 54 -2.98 -22.17 -3.10
C ASP A 54 -2.11 -23.06 -2.22
#